data_AF-A0A550CWK5-F1
#
_entry.id   AF-A0A550CWK5-F1
#
_cell.length_a   1.000
_cell.length_b   1.000
_cell.length_c   1.000
_cell.angle_alpha   90.00
_cell.angle_beta   90.00
_cell.angle_gamma   90.00
#
_symmetry.space_group_name_H-M   'P 1'
#
loop_
_entity.id
_entity.type
_entity.pdbx_description
1 polymer ?
#
loop_
_entity_poly.entity_id
_entity_poly.type
_entity_poly.pdbx_seq_one_letter_code
_entity_poly.pdbx_strand_id
1 'polypeptide(L)'
;MPCWPAVSTITLFPRLEEVRLENGAVPLLDYISAPSLSSVMLRGSREEEVEERQALSVLSKFAYRQDGCPRLRSLALLSVAWDGFTTENAVACLRHLPSLEHLHIAKIALFEENGHHMGHPLDIPFARALTRDPATPASLELLPRLTSLILCIDEPKPL
;
A
#
# COMPACT_ATOMS: atom_id res chain seq x y z
N MET A 1 0.42 14.13 37.90
CA MET A 1 0.09 13.92 36.48
C MET A 1 -0.35 12.47 36.33
N PRO A 2 -1.61 12.17 35.96
CA PRO A 2 -2.00 10.78 35.72
C PRO A 2 -1.55 10.36 34.32
N CYS A 3 -0.67 9.38 34.24
CA CYS A 3 -0.38 8.67 33.00
C CYS A 3 -1.57 7.74 32.71
N TRP A 4 -2.43 8.12 31.76
CA TRP A 4 -3.42 7.17 31.24
C TRP A 4 -2.70 6.09 30.44
N PRO A 5 -2.99 4.80 30.67
CA PRO A 5 -2.50 3.76 29.77
C PRO A 5 -3.21 3.96 28.43
N ALA A 6 -2.44 4.24 27.38
CA ALA A 6 -2.93 4.23 26.01
C ALA A 6 -3.24 2.77 25.63
N VAL A 7 -4.42 2.28 26.04
CA VAL A 7 -4.93 1.01 25.54
C VAL A 7 -5.44 1.29 24.13
N SER A 8 -4.56 1.17 23.14
CA SER A 8 -4.96 1.09 21.74
C SER A 8 -5.75 -0.21 21.57
N THR A 9 -7.07 -0.15 21.78
CA THR A 9 -7.96 -1.28 21.55
C THR A 9 -8.04 -1.53 20.05
N ILE A 10 -7.31 -2.54 19.59
CA ILE A 10 -7.49 -3.09 18.24
C ILE A 10 -8.90 -3.66 18.17
N THR A 11 -9.71 -3.16 17.23
CA THR A 11 -11.07 -3.64 16.99
C THR A 11 -11.03 -4.85 16.06
N LEU A 12 -11.57 -5.98 16.51
CA LEU A 12 -11.57 -7.23 15.74
C LEU A 12 -12.79 -7.30 14.82
N PHE A 13 -12.53 -7.52 13.52
CA PHE A 13 -13.53 -7.75 12.48
C PHE A 13 -13.31 -9.13 11.84
N PRO A 14 -13.80 -10.22 12.47
CA PRO A 14 -13.44 -11.58 12.07
C PRO A 14 -14.00 -12.02 10.71
N ARG A 15 -15.05 -11.34 10.23
CA ARG A 15 -15.74 -11.63 8.96
C ARG A 15 -15.54 -10.55 7.89
N LEU A 16 -14.69 -9.56 8.16
CA LEU A 16 -14.43 -8.50 7.19
C LEU A 16 -13.47 -9.03 6.12
N GLU A 17 -13.96 -9.10 4.88
CA GLU A 17 -13.24 -9.66 3.74
C GLU A 17 -12.70 -8.58 2.80
N GLU A 18 -13.34 -7.41 2.78
CA GLU A 18 -12.96 -6.29 1.93
C GLU A 18 -12.92 -4.99 2.73
N VAL A 19 -11.89 -4.18 2.50
CA VAL A 19 -11.75 -2.84 3.09
C VAL A 19 -11.40 -1.85 2.00
N ARG A 20 -12.13 -0.74 1.97
CA ARG A 20 -11.85 0.42 1.11
C ARG A 20 -11.72 1.64 2.00
N LEU A 21 -10.54 2.24 2.02
CA LEU A 21 -10.25 3.42 2.82
C LEU A 21 -9.75 4.51 1.89
N GLU A 22 -10.35 5.69 2.04
CA GLU A 22 -10.01 6.86 1.25
C GLU A 22 -9.58 8.00 2.16
N ASN A 23 -8.59 8.78 1.73
CA ASN A 23 -8.10 9.99 2.37
C ASN A 23 -7.74 9.73 3.85
N GLY A 24 -8.24 10.58 4.77
CA GLY A 24 -8.05 10.45 6.22
C GLY A 24 -8.56 9.15 6.86
N ALA A 25 -9.21 8.24 6.11
CA ALA A 25 -9.61 6.94 6.63
C ALA A 25 -8.49 5.88 6.58
N VAL A 26 -7.42 6.07 5.81
CA VAL A 26 -6.31 5.09 5.68
C VAL A 26 -5.72 4.69 7.05
N PRO A 27 -5.47 5.61 8.00
CA PRO A 27 -4.98 5.26 9.34
C PRO A 27 -5.90 4.31 10.13
N LEU A 28 -7.16 4.09 9.72
CA LEU A 28 -8.06 3.16 10.40
C LEU A 28 -7.50 1.73 10.44
N LEU A 29 -6.67 1.32 9.46
CA LEU A 29 -5.99 0.03 9.48
C LEU A 29 -5.09 -0.16 10.71
N ASP A 30 -4.55 0.92 11.30
CA ASP A 30 -3.77 0.83 12.54
C ASP A 30 -4.63 0.37 13.73
N TYR A 31 -5.95 0.51 13.66
CA TYR A 31 -6.85 0.27 14.79
C TYR A 31 -7.73 -0.97 14.63
N ILE A 32 -7.58 -1.72 13.54
CA ILE A 32 -8.38 -2.92 13.29
C ILE A 32 -7.52 -4.18 13.15
N SER A 33 -8.15 -5.33 13.39
CA SER A 33 -7.67 -6.65 12.98
C SER A 33 -8.76 -7.34 12.18
N ALA A 34 -8.42 -7.84 10.99
CA ALA A 34 -9.36 -8.48 10.08
C ALA A 34 -8.71 -9.74 9.48
N PRO A 35 -8.73 -10.88 10.20
CA PRO A 35 -8.01 -12.10 9.77
C PRO A 35 -8.57 -12.73 8.48
N SER A 36 -9.83 -12.42 8.15
CA SER A 36 -10.50 -12.87 6.91
C SER A 36 -10.29 -11.92 5.73
N LEU A 37 -9.55 -10.82 5.93
CA LEU A 37 -9.39 -9.80 4.91
C LEU A 37 -8.66 -10.35 3.69
N SER A 38 -9.28 -10.17 2.53
CA SER A 38 -8.83 -10.69 1.24
C SER A 38 -8.61 -9.60 0.20
N SER A 39 -9.29 -8.45 0.34
CA SER A 39 -9.12 -7.29 -0.53
C SER A 39 -8.94 -6.01 0.27
N VAL A 40 -7.92 -5.22 -0.09
CA VAL A 40 -7.66 -3.89 0.47
C VAL A 40 -7.52 -2.89 -0.68
N MET A 41 -8.26 -1.79 -0.58
CA MET A 41 -8.08 -0.62 -1.42
C MET A 41 -7.78 0.59 -0.53
N LEU A 42 -6.62 1.21 -0.74
CA LEU A 42 -6.22 2.44 -0.09
C LEU A 42 -6.16 3.54 -1.14
N ARG A 43 -6.90 4.63 -0.92
CA ARG A 43 -6.90 5.80 -1.79
C ARG A 43 -6.42 7.02 -1.02
N GLY A 44 -5.39 7.70 -1.50
CA GLY A 44 -4.95 8.97 -0.92
C GLY A 44 -5.75 10.15 -1.48
N SER A 45 -5.68 11.28 -0.78
CA SER A 45 -6.27 12.54 -1.21
C SER A 45 -5.28 13.34 -2.07
N ARG A 46 -5.79 14.27 -2.87
CA ARG A 46 -4.93 15.21 -3.63
C ARG A 46 -4.48 16.42 -2.81
N GLU A 47 -5.11 16.66 -1.65
CA GLU A 47 -5.23 18.01 -1.07
C GLU A 47 -4.62 18.13 0.34
N GLU A 48 -4.24 17.03 1.01
CA GLU A 48 -3.80 17.09 2.40
C GLU A 48 -2.32 16.69 2.57
N GLU A 49 -1.43 17.68 2.55
CA GLU A 49 -0.01 17.57 3.01
C GLU A 49 0.10 17.29 4.52
N VAL A 50 -1.02 17.38 5.26
CA VAL A 50 -1.02 17.39 6.72
C VAL A 50 -1.50 16.03 7.22
N GLU A 51 -0.53 15.18 7.52
CA GLU A 51 -0.69 13.91 8.25
C GLU A 51 -1.20 12.68 7.46
N GLU A 52 -0.92 12.58 6.16
CA GLU A 52 -0.99 11.27 5.49
C GLU A 52 0.13 10.36 6.04
N ARG A 53 -0.15 9.66 7.15
CA ARG A 53 0.61 8.48 7.54
C ARG A 53 0.69 7.57 6.32
N GLN A 54 1.89 7.43 5.77
CA GLN A 54 2.16 6.76 4.50
C GLN A 54 1.38 5.45 4.43
N ALA A 55 0.52 5.30 3.42
CA ALA A 55 -0.33 4.12 3.25
C ALA A 55 0.48 2.81 3.29
N LEU A 56 1.72 2.84 2.75
CA LEU A 56 2.67 1.73 2.86
C LEU A 56 3.10 1.43 4.29
N SER A 57 3.34 2.44 5.13
CA SER A 57 3.71 2.24 6.54
C SER A 57 2.57 1.60 7.31
N VAL A 58 1.35 2.10 7.11
CA VAL A 58 0.13 1.55 7.71
C VAL A 58 -0.10 0.12 7.23
N LEU A 59 0.00 -0.12 5.91
CA LEU A 59 -0.14 -1.45 5.33
C LEU A 59 0.94 -2.42 5.83
N SER A 60 2.20 -1.98 5.90
CA SER A 60 3.31 -2.79 6.41
C SER A 60 3.08 -3.18 7.86
N LYS A 61 2.68 -2.23 8.71
CA LYS A 61 2.33 -2.50 10.12
C LYS A 61 1.16 -3.47 10.22
N PHE A 62 0.14 -3.30 9.38
CA PHE A 62 -1.03 -4.15 9.35
C PHE A 62 -0.68 -5.58 8.90
N ALA A 63 0.14 -5.72 7.86
CA ALA A 63 0.64 -7.00 7.36
C ALA A 63 1.62 -7.69 8.33
N TYR A 64 2.37 -6.94 9.15
CA TYR A 64 3.32 -7.50 10.11
C TYR A 64 2.66 -8.01 11.42
N ARG A 65 1.40 -7.68 11.68
CA ARG A 65 0.68 -8.19 12.87
C ARG A 65 0.63 -9.71 12.85
N GLN A 66 0.53 -10.35 14.02
CA GLN A 66 0.51 -11.82 14.14
C GLN A 66 -0.57 -12.51 13.30
N ASP A 67 -1.64 -11.79 12.96
CA ASP A 67 -2.72 -12.23 12.06
C ASP A 67 -2.62 -11.61 10.65
N GLY A 68 -1.39 -11.36 10.20
CA GLY A 68 -0.92 -10.50 9.09
C GLY A 68 -1.49 -10.74 7.70
N CYS A 69 -2.82 -10.67 7.59
CA CYS A 69 -3.62 -10.83 6.39
C CYS A 69 -3.20 -12.05 5.55
N PRO A 70 -3.16 -13.26 6.13
CA PRO A 70 -2.72 -14.46 5.42
C PRO A 70 -3.58 -14.77 4.18
N ARG A 71 -4.79 -14.20 4.14
CA ARG A 71 -5.77 -14.33 3.07
C ARG A 71 -5.79 -13.16 2.09
N LEU A 72 -4.92 -12.16 2.24
CA LEU A 72 -4.91 -11.01 1.34
C LEU A 72 -4.49 -11.45 -0.06
N ARG A 73 -5.40 -11.29 -1.01
CA ARG A 73 -5.23 -11.65 -2.42
C ARG A 73 -5.22 -10.43 -3.32
N SER A 74 -5.89 -9.36 -2.92
CA SER A 74 -6.02 -8.15 -3.73
C SER A 74 -5.58 -6.91 -2.94
N LEU A 75 -4.69 -6.13 -3.54
CA LEU A 75 -4.23 -4.86 -3.01
C LEU A 75 -4.31 -3.79 -4.10
N ALA A 76 -5.00 -2.69 -3.79
CA ALA A 76 -5.04 -1.50 -4.60
C ALA A 76 -4.50 -0.29 -3.81
N LEU A 77 -3.46 0.37 -4.35
CA LEU A 77 -2.88 1.60 -3.83
C LEU A 77 -3.13 2.71 -4.87
N LEU A 78 -4.08 3.59 -4.60
CA LEU A 78 -4.57 4.58 -5.56
C LEU A 78 -4.27 5.99 -5.06
N SER A 79 -3.41 6.74 -5.75
CA SER A 79 -3.11 8.13 -5.39
C SER A 79 -2.66 8.33 -3.93
N VAL A 80 -2.03 7.33 -3.34
CA VAL A 80 -1.49 7.41 -1.97
C VAL A 80 -0.31 8.38 -1.93
N ALA A 81 -0.08 9.12 -0.83
CA ALA A 81 1.16 9.89 -0.68
C ALA A 81 2.39 9.00 -0.90
N TRP A 82 3.30 9.51 -1.74
CA TRP A 82 4.50 8.79 -2.18
C TRP A 82 5.77 9.23 -1.45
N ASP A 83 5.66 10.22 -0.56
CA ASP A 83 6.74 10.56 0.35
C ASP A 83 7.06 9.32 1.19
N GLY A 84 8.30 8.83 1.13
CA GLY A 84 8.72 7.57 1.76
C GLY A 84 8.34 6.30 1.01
N PHE A 85 7.62 6.38 -0.11
CA PHE A 85 7.44 5.26 -1.05
C PHE A 85 8.72 5.15 -1.90
N THR A 86 9.74 4.54 -1.32
CA THR A 86 10.90 4.07 -2.06
C THR A 86 10.63 2.68 -2.62
N THR A 87 11.31 2.31 -3.70
CA THR A 87 11.29 0.95 -4.25
C THR A 87 11.59 -0.09 -3.16
N GLU A 88 12.54 0.20 -2.27
CA GLU A 88 12.93 -0.68 -1.16
C GLU A 88 11.78 -0.87 -0.16
N ASN A 89 11.13 0.21 0.28
CA ASN A 89 10.02 0.14 1.23
C ASN A 89 8.81 -0.58 0.64
N ALA A 90 8.49 -0.30 -0.63
CA ALA A 90 7.39 -0.95 -1.33
C ALA A 90 7.64 -2.45 -1.50
N VAL A 91 8.85 -2.83 -1.94
CA VAL A 91 9.23 -4.25 -2.07
C VAL A 91 9.23 -4.95 -0.71
N ALA A 92 9.75 -4.30 0.34
CA ALA A 92 9.73 -4.84 1.70
C ALA A 92 8.29 -5.09 2.17
N CYS A 93 7.38 -4.13 1.97
CA CYS A 93 5.95 -4.29 2.28
C CYS A 93 5.34 -5.48 1.50
N LEU A 94 5.62 -5.58 0.20
CA LEU A 94 5.08 -6.62 -0.67
C LEU A 94 5.60 -8.03 -0.32
N ARG A 95 6.82 -8.16 0.21
CA ARG A 95 7.34 -9.45 0.71
C ARG A 95 6.52 -10.02 1.86
N HIS A 96 5.85 -9.17 2.63
CA HIS A 96 4.96 -9.61 3.71
C HIS A 96 3.58 -10.08 3.22
N LEU A 97 3.32 -10.03 1.90
CA LEU A 97 2.04 -10.40 1.29
C LEU A 97 2.22 -11.55 0.29
N PRO A 98 2.72 -12.73 0.71
CA PRO A 98 3.03 -13.84 -0.21
C PRO A 98 1.79 -14.45 -0.89
N SER A 99 0.60 -14.23 -0.32
CA SER A 99 -0.68 -14.69 -0.86
C SER A 99 -1.27 -13.78 -1.95
N LEU A 100 -0.63 -12.64 -2.24
CA LEU A 100 -1.19 -11.63 -3.14
C LEU A 100 -1.25 -12.15 -4.58
N GLU A 101 -2.44 -12.07 -5.18
CA GLU A 101 -2.75 -12.51 -6.54
C GLU A 101 -2.95 -11.31 -7.49
N HIS A 102 -3.46 -10.20 -6.96
CA HIS A 102 -3.78 -8.98 -7.69
C HIS A 102 -3.14 -7.76 -7.03
N LEU A 103 -2.30 -7.04 -7.78
CA LEU A 103 -1.68 -5.79 -7.35
C LEU A 103 -2.06 -4.68 -8.33
N HIS A 104 -2.70 -3.63 -7.82
CA HIS A 104 -3.02 -2.42 -8.57
C HIS A 104 -2.37 -1.22 -7.87
N ILE A 105 -1.47 -0.55 -8.58
CA ILE A 105 -0.84 0.67 -8.10
C ILE A 105 -1.11 1.76 -9.13
N ALA A 106 -1.84 2.78 -8.73
CA ALA A 106 -2.15 3.93 -9.57
C ALA A 106 -1.69 5.22 -8.91
N LYS A 107 -1.02 6.09 -9.66
CA LYS A 107 -0.69 7.45 -9.23
C LYS A 107 -1.42 8.43 -10.13
N ILE A 108 -2.11 9.41 -9.55
CA ILE A 108 -2.49 10.61 -10.29
C ILE A 108 -1.25 11.49 -10.36
N ALA A 109 -0.81 11.83 -11.58
CA ALA A 109 0.24 12.81 -11.76
C ALA A 109 -0.28 14.15 -11.23
N LEU A 110 0.33 14.65 -10.15
CA LEU A 110 0.15 16.02 -9.72
C LEU A 110 1.14 16.85 -10.53
N PHE A 111 0.64 17.83 -11.27
CA PHE A 111 1.49 18.87 -11.82
C PHE A 111 1.89 19.75 -10.65
N GLU A 112 3.15 19.68 -10.23
CA GLU A 112 3.69 20.71 -9.34
C GLU A 112 3.76 22.02 -10.13
N GLU A 113 3.18 23.09 -9.59
CA GLU A 113 3.25 24.45 -10.16
C GLU A 113 4.70 24.94 -10.37
N ASN A 114 5.68 24.26 -9.75
CA ASN A 114 7.07 24.70 -9.70
C ASN A 114 8.02 23.97 -10.68
N GLY A 115 7.51 23.09 -11.55
CA GLY A 115 8.32 22.47 -12.61
C GLY A 115 9.40 21.48 -12.14
N HIS A 116 9.42 21.12 -10.86
CA HIS A 116 10.23 20.03 -10.36
C HIS A 116 9.46 18.72 -10.53
N HIS A 117 9.90 17.89 -11.48
CA HIS A 117 9.44 16.51 -11.57
C HIS A 117 9.96 15.75 -10.34
N MET A 118 9.23 15.75 -9.23
CA MET A 118 9.41 14.76 -8.18
C MET A 118 9.34 13.38 -8.85
N GLY A 119 10.43 12.62 -8.77
CA GLY A 119 10.59 11.35 -9.47
C GLY A 119 9.34 10.48 -9.36
N HIS A 120 8.88 9.93 -10.50
CA HIS A 120 7.73 9.04 -10.50
C HIS A 120 8.10 7.77 -9.72
N PRO A 121 7.42 7.45 -8.62
CA PRO A 121 7.78 6.32 -7.76
C PRO A 121 7.40 4.96 -8.36
N LEU A 122 6.58 4.96 -9.41
CA LEU A 122 6.53 3.89 -10.40
C LEU A 122 7.72 4.05 -11.38
N ASP A 123 8.92 4.10 -10.83
CA ASP A 123 10.13 4.24 -11.61
C ASP A 123 10.54 2.90 -12.24
N ILE A 124 11.51 2.97 -13.16
CA ILE A 124 12.10 1.79 -13.79
C ILE A 124 12.66 0.81 -12.73
N PRO A 125 13.35 1.25 -11.66
CA PRO A 125 13.74 0.39 -10.54
C PRO A 125 12.59 -0.40 -9.92
N PHE A 126 11.45 0.22 -9.60
CA PHE A 126 10.30 -0.47 -9.02
C PHE A 126 9.72 -1.50 -10.00
N ALA A 127 9.53 -1.13 -11.26
CA ALA A 127 9.07 -2.06 -12.30
C ALA A 127 10.04 -3.24 -12.50
N ARG A 128 11.35 -2.98 -12.44
CA ARG A 128 12.38 -4.04 -12.48
C ARG A 128 12.32 -4.95 -11.26
N ALA A 129 12.09 -4.40 -10.06
CA ALA A 129 11.99 -5.19 -8.85
C ALA A 129 10.79 -6.16 -8.87
N LEU A 130 9.73 -5.83 -9.61
CA LEU A 130 8.57 -6.71 -9.82
C LEU A 130 8.74 -7.69 -10.99
N THR A 131 9.78 -7.51 -11.82
CA THR A 131 10.05 -8.41 -12.95
C THR A 131 10.61 -9.74 -12.43
N ARG A 132 9.96 -10.84 -12.81
CA ARG A 132 10.43 -12.20 -12.53
C ARG A 132 11.53 -12.56 -13.52
N ASP A 133 12.75 -12.76 -13.02
CA ASP A 133 13.91 -13.22 -13.78
C ASP A 133 14.32 -14.62 -13.32
N PRO A 134 14.17 -15.67 -14.16
CA PRO A 134 14.60 -17.03 -13.83
C PRO A 134 16.09 -17.16 -13.53
N ALA A 135 16.93 -16.25 -14.05
CA ALA A 135 18.36 -16.22 -13.73
C ALA A 135 18.65 -15.69 -12.31
N THR A 136 17.66 -15.05 -11.68
CA THR A 136 17.75 -14.45 -10.35
C THR A 136 16.69 -15.05 -9.42
N PRO A 137 16.98 -16.15 -8.70
CA PRO A 137 15.99 -16.88 -7.90
C PRO A 137 15.20 -16.02 -6.89
N ALA A 138 15.85 -15.03 -6.27
CA ALA A 138 15.21 -14.11 -5.32
C ALA A 138 14.08 -13.26 -5.96
N SER A 139 14.10 -13.06 -7.28
CA SER A 139 13.01 -12.35 -7.99
C SER A 139 11.73 -13.21 -8.09
N LEU A 140 11.86 -14.53 -8.01
CA LEU A 140 10.73 -15.47 -8.04
C LEU A 140 10.06 -15.59 -6.65
N GLU A 141 10.76 -15.22 -5.59
CA GLU A 141 10.24 -15.24 -4.21
C GLU A 141 9.31 -14.05 -3.93
N LEU A 142 9.45 -12.94 -4.67
CA LEU A 142 8.59 -11.78 -4.51
C LEU A 142 7.24 -12.03 -5.19
N LEU A 143 6.17 -12.01 -4.39
CA LEU A 143 4.79 -12.18 -4.85
C LEU A 143 4.62 -13.44 -5.73
N PRO A 144 4.91 -14.64 -5.21
CA PRO A 144 4.96 -15.87 -6.00
C PRO A 144 3.60 -16.24 -6.61
N ARG A 145 2.50 -15.71 -6.07
CA ARG A 145 1.13 -15.95 -6.53
C ARG A 145 0.55 -14.84 -7.40
N LEU A 146 1.31 -13.79 -7.70
CA LEU A 146 0.82 -12.68 -8.51
C LEU A 146 0.44 -13.16 -9.92
N THR A 147 -0.83 -12.95 -10.28
CA THR A 147 -1.41 -13.28 -11.59
C THR A 147 -1.87 -12.03 -12.33
N SER A 148 -2.09 -10.92 -11.62
CA SER A 148 -2.55 -9.65 -12.17
C SER A 148 -1.75 -8.49 -11.58
N LEU A 149 -1.16 -7.68 -12.47
CA LEU A 149 -0.41 -6.48 -12.13
C LEU A 149 -0.93 -5.32 -12.98
N ILE A 150 -1.34 -4.24 -12.32
CA ILE A 150 -1.76 -3.00 -12.96
C ILE A 150 -0.92 -1.87 -12.37
N LEU A 151 -0.13 -1.21 -13.22
CA LEU A 151 0.66 -0.03 -12.88
C LEU A 151 0.17 1.13 -13.76
N CYS A 152 -0.46 2.13 -13.16
CA CYS A 152 -1.05 3.26 -13.88
C CYS A 152 -0.48 4.59 -13.38
N ILE A 153 -0.14 5.46 -14.32
CA ILE A 153 0.13 6.87 -14.04
C ILE A 153 -0.94 7.64 -14.80
N ASP A 154 -1.97 8.09 -14.09
CA ASP A 154 -3.04 8.86 -14.68
C ASP A 154 -2.60 10.31 -14.80
N GLU A 155 -2.53 10.82 -16.02
CA GLU A 155 -2.45 12.26 -16.25
C GLU A 155 -3.76 12.91 -15.81
N PRO A 156 -3.72 14.04 -15.09
CA PRO A 156 -4.93 14.70 -14.68
C PRO A 156 -5.62 15.23 -15.94
N LYS A 157 -6.89 14.86 -16.13
CA LYS A 157 -7.69 15.40 -17.23
C LYS A 157 -7.80 16.93 -17.08
N PRO A 158 -7.54 17.71 -18.13
CA PRO A 158 -7.81 19.14 -18.10
C PRO A 158 -9.31 19.36 -17.83
N LEU A 159 -9.61 20.25 -16.89
CA LEU A 159 -10.97 20.71 -16.56
C LEU A 159 -11.61 21.45 -17.74
#